data_AF-A0A9X4AW79-F1
#
_entry.id   AF-A0A9X4AW79-F1
#
_cell.length_a   1.000
_cell.length_b   1.000
_cell.length_c   1.000
_cell.angle_alpha   90.00
_cell.angle_beta   90.00
_cell.angle_gamma   90.00
#
_symmetry.space_group_name_H-M   'P 1'
#
loop_
_entity.id
_entity.type
_entity.pdbx_description
1 polymer ?
#
loop_
_entity_poly.entity_id
_entity_poly.type
_entity_poly.pdbx_seq_one_letter_code
_entity_poly.pdbx_strand_id
1 'polypeptide(L)'
;MSLVRGARALALGAFLFSIGCGEAAPDVDALTESSTLELQGGPAGSGGINGASPAAYHANVMELLSALAFPAADPSDPFAVNPAIEATGLLDTWGGRHVFRYATRCALPAGTKITRENEVYQGEGILSTTSTWLTAGLDTSAQEDVLTCIVAHLNPLGFSVPIFLSGPSVAGTENAGDLGFAVAEALWQVRIPGPDQAPVYHAWPRVNLLSTCGLFTQLSWMTRLCGSLLNTCGMTVRYDMASACAGADGRFTCNGKPAIQTTLEAAALCDLHLPL
;
A
#
# COMPACT_ATOMS: atom_id res chain seq x y z
N MET A 1 38.16 25.83 37.36
CA MET A 1 37.37 26.45 38.46
C MET A 1 36.76 27.74 37.92
N SER A 2 35.43 27.79 37.78
CA SER A 2 34.60 28.98 37.99
C SER A 2 33.14 28.60 37.76
N LEU A 3 32.43 28.43 38.87
CA LEU A 3 30.98 28.32 38.95
C LEU A 3 30.35 29.70 38.71
N VAL A 4 29.31 29.77 37.89
CA VAL A 4 28.35 30.88 37.95
C VAL A 4 26.95 30.30 38.15
N ARG A 5 26.44 30.51 39.37
CA ARG A 5 25.05 30.26 39.78
C ARG A 5 24.19 31.44 39.33
N GLY A 6 23.14 31.19 38.55
CA GLY A 6 22.07 32.14 38.29
C GLY A 6 20.75 31.57 38.77
N ALA A 7 20.06 32.26 39.67
CA ALA A 7 18.88 31.80 40.38
C ALA A 7 17.65 32.67 40.05
N ARG A 8 16.47 32.03 40.10
CA ARG A 8 15.10 32.56 40.37
C ARG A 8 14.40 33.36 39.27
N ALA A 9 13.20 32.89 38.88
CA ALA A 9 11.93 33.40 39.43
C ALA A 9 10.75 32.56 38.92
N LEU A 10 9.96 32.01 39.86
CA LEU A 10 8.61 31.50 39.60
C LEU A 10 7.65 32.69 39.48
N ALA A 11 6.84 32.72 38.43
CA ALA A 11 5.64 33.54 38.34
C ALA A 11 4.42 32.61 38.23
N LEU A 12 3.68 32.47 39.34
CA LEU A 12 2.32 31.93 39.33
C LEU A 12 1.38 33.00 38.77
N GLY A 13 0.88 32.81 37.55
CA GLY A 13 -0.23 33.56 36.99
C GLY A 13 -1.50 32.72 37.05
N ALA A 14 -2.38 33.03 38.00
CA ALA A 14 -3.74 32.51 38.02
C ALA A 14 -4.61 33.36 37.08
N PHE A 15 -5.05 32.77 35.96
CA PHE A 15 -6.09 33.36 35.12
C PHE A 15 -7.38 32.56 35.29
N LEU A 16 -8.32 33.18 36.02
CA LEU A 16 -9.73 32.86 36.02
C LEU A 16 -10.34 33.43 34.73
N PHE A 17 -10.78 32.56 33.82
CA PHE A 17 -11.68 32.96 32.74
C PHE A 17 -13.07 32.38 32.94
N SER A 18 -14.01 33.31 32.90
CA SER A 18 -15.42 33.18 33.14
C SER A 18 -16.12 32.32 32.10
N ILE A 19 -17.10 31.58 32.58
CA ILE A 19 -18.09 30.79 31.84
C ILE A 19 -18.92 31.72 30.95
N GLY A 20 -18.93 31.44 29.65
CA GLY A 20 -19.89 31.97 28.69
C GLY A 20 -20.56 30.83 27.95
N CYS A 21 -21.77 30.45 28.39
CA CYS A 21 -22.68 29.62 27.61
C CYS A 21 -23.42 30.52 26.61
N GLY A 22 -23.32 30.20 25.33
CA GLY A 22 -24.06 30.87 24.26
C GLY A 22 -23.91 30.11 22.95
N GLU A 23 -24.97 29.37 22.59
CA GLU A 23 -25.50 29.01 21.27
C GLU A 23 -24.58 29.23 20.03
N ALA A 24 -24.41 28.31 19.08
CA ALA A 24 -25.06 27.05 18.77
C ALA A 24 -23.96 26.13 18.20
N ALA A 25 -23.90 24.88 18.67
CA ALA A 25 -23.04 23.88 18.06
C ALA A 25 -23.51 23.66 16.60
N PRO A 26 -22.61 23.63 15.61
CA PRO A 26 -22.98 23.14 14.29
C PRO A 26 -23.43 21.68 14.45
N ASP A 27 -24.58 21.35 13.87
CA ASP A 27 -25.09 19.97 13.76
C ASP A 27 -23.97 19.06 13.25
N VAL A 28 -23.43 18.24 14.14
CA VAL A 28 -22.43 17.21 13.85
C VAL A 28 -23.08 15.91 13.34
N ASP A 29 -24.36 15.96 12.98
CA ASP A 29 -25.16 14.82 12.51
C ASP A 29 -24.92 14.44 11.04
N ALA A 30 -23.92 15.04 10.35
CA ALA A 30 -23.59 14.72 8.96
C ALA A 30 -22.50 13.65 8.77
N LEU A 31 -22.05 12.95 9.83
CA LEU A 31 -21.04 11.87 9.73
C LEU A 31 -21.53 10.47 10.13
N THR A 32 -22.84 10.31 10.34
CA THR A 32 -23.44 9.05 10.83
C THR A 32 -24.37 8.36 9.82
N GLU A 33 -24.13 8.53 8.53
CA GLU A 33 -24.54 7.49 7.56
C GLU A 33 -23.40 6.48 7.43
N SER A 34 -23.23 5.69 8.48
CA SER A 34 -22.63 4.36 8.35
C SER A 34 -23.61 3.56 7.49
N SER A 35 -23.42 3.62 6.17
CA SER A 35 -24.11 2.74 5.23
C SER A 35 -24.05 1.33 5.80
N THR A 36 -25.21 0.77 6.13
CA THR A 36 -25.35 -0.62 6.48
C THR A 36 -24.71 -1.42 5.35
N LEU A 37 -23.54 -2.00 5.62
CA LEU A 37 -22.82 -2.90 4.75
C LEU A 37 -23.70 -4.14 4.53
N GLU A 38 -24.67 -4.05 3.64
CA GLU A 38 -25.28 -5.24 3.07
C GLU A 38 -24.14 -6.03 2.41
N LEU A 39 -23.92 -7.27 2.87
CA LEU A 39 -23.04 -8.23 2.21
C LEU A 39 -23.67 -8.60 0.85
N GLN A 40 -23.55 -7.71 -0.13
CA GLN A 40 -23.59 -8.09 -1.53
C GLN A 40 -22.27 -8.83 -1.80
N GLY A 41 -22.34 -10.00 -2.45
CA GLY A 41 -21.19 -10.88 -2.68
C GLY A 41 -19.93 -10.08 -3.03
N GLY A 42 -18.85 -10.33 -2.28
CA GLY A 42 -17.65 -9.50 -2.32
C GLY A 42 -17.04 -9.44 -3.73
N PRO A 43 -16.15 -8.48 -3.99
CA PRO A 43 -15.54 -8.37 -5.30
C PRO A 43 -14.78 -9.65 -5.69
N ALA A 44 -14.80 -9.97 -6.98
CA ALA A 44 -13.88 -10.93 -7.54
C ALA A 44 -12.44 -10.40 -7.43
N GLY A 45 -11.50 -11.25 -7.04
CA GLY A 45 -10.13 -10.84 -6.80
C GLY A 45 -9.21 -11.98 -6.44
N SER A 46 -8.08 -11.64 -5.82
CA SER A 46 -7.02 -12.57 -5.43
C SER A 46 -6.69 -12.41 -3.95
N GLY A 47 -6.74 -13.50 -3.20
CA GLY A 47 -6.15 -13.59 -1.88
C GLY A 47 -4.62 -13.45 -1.93
N GLY A 48 -4.04 -13.03 -0.82
CA GLY A 48 -2.61 -12.84 -0.66
C GLY A 48 -2.21 -12.70 0.79
N ILE A 49 -0.90 -12.60 1.01
CA ILE A 49 -0.29 -12.39 2.32
C ILE A 49 0.63 -11.19 2.19
N ASN A 50 0.38 -10.17 3.02
CA ASN A 50 1.27 -9.02 3.09
C ASN A 50 2.59 -9.33 3.82
N GLY A 51 3.47 -8.33 3.91
CA GLY A 51 4.80 -8.49 4.50
C GLY A 51 5.92 -7.88 3.66
N ALA A 52 5.59 -7.10 2.63
CA ALA A 52 6.59 -6.35 1.91
C ALA A 52 7.16 -5.28 2.85
N SER A 53 8.49 -5.21 2.96
CA SER A 53 9.15 -4.27 3.87
C SER A 53 9.08 -2.86 3.28
N PRO A 54 8.47 -1.87 3.95
CA PRO A 54 8.44 -0.49 3.45
C PRO A 54 9.83 0.08 3.24
N ALA A 55 10.76 -0.17 4.17
CA ALA A 55 12.14 0.30 4.06
C ALA A 55 12.84 -0.31 2.84
N ALA A 56 12.69 -1.61 2.60
CA ALA A 56 13.27 -2.26 1.42
C ALA A 56 12.65 -1.72 0.12
N TYR A 57 11.33 -1.56 0.08
CA TYR A 57 10.61 -1.03 -1.08
C TYR A 57 11.08 0.37 -1.45
N HIS A 58 11.02 1.32 -0.52
CA HIS A 58 11.38 2.71 -0.80
C HIS A 58 12.87 2.89 -1.11
N ALA A 59 13.73 2.02 -0.58
CA ALA A 59 15.16 2.04 -0.88
C ALA A 59 15.53 1.46 -2.27
N ASN A 60 14.64 0.70 -2.92
CA ASN A 60 14.94 -0.01 -4.18
C ASN A 60 13.90 0.25 -5.29
N VAL A 61 12.99 1.22 -5.13
CA VAL A 61 11.88 1.42 -6.07
C VAL A 61 12.35 1.92 -7.44
N MET A 62 13.45 2.66 -7.50
CA MET A 62 13.99 3.18 -8.77
C MET A 62 14.67 2.07 -9.59
N GLU A 63 15.45 1.22 -8.93
CA GLU A 63 16.04 0.02 -9.53
C GLU A 63 14.96 -0.96 -9.96
N LEU A 64 13.89 -1.11 -9.17
CA LEU A 64 12.72 -1.89 -9.55
C LEU A 64 12.06 -1.34 -10.83
N LEU A 65 11.82 -0.03 -10.92
CA LEU A 65 11.25 0.58 -12.12
C LEU A 65 12.12 0.32 -13.37
N SER A 66 13.44 0.42 -13.22
CA SER A 66 14.37 0.08 -14.30
C SER A 66 14.24 -1.40 -14.71
N ALA A 67 14.16 -2.31 -13.74
CA ALA A 67 14.00 -3.74 -13.99
C ALA A 67 12.67 -4.08 -14.69
N LEU A 68 11.57 -3.43 -14.32
CA LEU A 68 10.25 -3.65 -14.94
C LEU A 68 10.21 -3.25 -16.42
N ALA A 69 11.15 -2.43 -16.89
CA ALA A 69 11.26 -2.05 -18.31
C ALA A 69 11.87 -3.15 -19.20
N PHE A 70 12.36 -4.25 -18.61
CA PHE A 70 12.91 -5.39 -19.33
C PHE A 70 12.03 -6.64 -19.16
N PRO A 71 12.09 -7.60 -20.11
CA PRO A 71 11.53 -8.93 -19.91
C PRO A 71 12.06 -9.55 -18.62
N ALA A 72 11.20 -10.23 -17.85
CA ALA A 72 11.61 -10.86 -16.60
C ALA A 72 12.54 -12.06 -16.82
N ALA A 73 12.30 -12.85 -17.88
CA ALA A 73 13.13 -14.01 -18.21
C ALA A 73 14.26 -13.67 -19.19
N ASP A 74 15.35 -14.42 -19.10
CA ASP A 74 16.42 -14.41 -20.09
C ASP A 74 15.90 -14.93 -21.44
N PRO A 75 16.11 -14.22 -22.56
CA PRO A 75 15.73 -14.71 -23.88
C PRO A 75 16.42 -16.02 -24.30
N SER A 76 17.53 -16.39 -23.66
CA SER A 76 18.30 -17.62 -23.89
C SER A 76 17.93 -18.74 -22.92
N ASP A 77 17.35 -18.40 -21.77
CA ASP A 77 16.87 -19.36 -20.76
C ASP A 77 15.58 -18.82 -20.09
N PRO A 78 14.39 -19.32 -20.48
CA PRO A 78 13.12 -18.80 -19.96
C PRO A 78 12.91 -19.09 -18.46
N PHE A 79 13.78 -19.88 -17.84
CA PHE A 79 13.75 -20.16 -16.40
C PHE A 79 14.76 -19.32 -15.61
N ALA A 80 15.61 -18.53 -16.25
CA ALA A 80 16.56 -17.63 -15.59
C ALA A 80 16.05 -16.19 -15.59
N VAL A 81 16.43 -15.40 -14.58
CA VAL A 81 16.22 -13.95 -14.57
C VAL A 81 17.00 -13.30 -15.73
N ASN A 82 16.39 -12.32 -16.39
CA ASN A 82 17.04 -11.61 -17.49
C ASN A 82 18.32 -10.86 -17.01
N PRO A 83 19.46 -11.01 -17.69
CA PRO A 83 20.69 -10.28 -17.36
C PRO A 83 20.56 -8.76 -17.35
N ALA A 84 19.63 -8.19 -18.13
CA ALA A 84 19.34 -6.75 -18.12
C ALA A 84 18.70 -6.30 -16.79
N ILE A 85 17.89 -7.14 -16.15
CA ILE A 85 17.38 -6.90 -14.79
C ILE A 85 18.53 -6.96 -13.79
N GLU A 86 19.43 -7.93 -13.92
CA GLU A 86 20.58 -8.02 -13.02
C GLU A 86 21.49 -6.79 -13.12
N ALA A 87 21.69 -6.27 -14.34
CA ALA A 87 22.48 -5.08 -14.59
C ALA A 87 21.93 -3.80 -13.93
N THR A 88 20.66 -3.79 -13.48
CA THR A 88 20.11 -2.67 -12.71
C THR A 88 20.66 -2.59 -11.28
N GLY A 89 21.29 -3.66 -10.78
CA GLY A 89 21.74 -3.76 -9.39
C GLY A 89 20.64 -4.09 -8.38
N LEU A 90 19.37 -4.18 -8.81
CA LEU A 90 18.23 -4.49 -7.94
C LEU A 90 18.46 -5.77 -7.12
N LEU A 91 19.07 -6.80 -7.72
CA LEU A 91 19.17 -8.12 -7.10
C LEU A 91 20.42 -8.29 -6.22
N ASP A 92 21.25 -7.26 -6.10
CA ASP A 92 22.53 -7.35 -5.38
C ASP A 92 22.35 -7.26 -3.86
N THR A 93 21.29 -6.60 -3.41
CA THR A 93 20.97 -6.46 -1.98
C THR A 93 19.82 -7.39 -1.57
N TRP A 94 19.76 -7.74 -0.27
CA TRP A 94 18.61 -8.44 0.27
C TRP A 94 17.31 -7.65 0.06
N GLY A 95 17.35 -6.33 0.25
CA GLY A 95 16.17 -5.47 0.11
C GLY A 95 15.60 -5.49 -1.31
N GLY A 96 16.47 -5.37 -2.32
CA GLY A 96 16.02 -5.40 -3.70
C GLY A 96 15.56 -6.79 -4.16
N ARG A 97 16.16 -7.89 -3.69
CA ARG A 97 15.62 -9.25 -3.91
C ARG A 97 14.26 -9.47 -3.24
N HIS A 98 14.07 -8.93 -2.03
CA HIS A 98 12.77 -8.96 -1.34
C HIS A 98 11.70 -8.23 -2.14
N VAL A 99 12.02 -7.03 -2.65
CA VAL A 99 11.12 -6.24 -3.49
C VAL A 99 10.83 -6.93 -4.82
N PHE A 100 11.85 -7.47 -5.48
CA PHE A 100 11.68 -8.21 -6.74
C PHE A 100 10.79 -9.44 -6.56
N ARG A 101 10.87 -10.14 -5.42
CA ARG A 101 9.95 -11.25 -5.10
C ARG A 101 8.48 -10.81 -5.08
N TYR A 102 8.17 -9.66 -4.50
CA TYR A 102 6.80 -9.13 -4.54
C TYR A 102 6.41 -8.67 -5.95
N ALA A 103 7.35 -8.09 -6.70
CA ALA A 103 7.11 -7.76 -8.11
C ALA A 103 6.76 -9.01 -8.94
N THR A 104 7.52 -10.11 -8.81
CA THR A 104 7.21 -11.36 -9.51
C THR A 104 5.90 -11.96 -9.09
N ARG A 105 5.57 -11.98 -7.80
CA ARG A 105 4.26 -12.45 -7.30
C ARG A 105 3.11 -11.67 -7.94
N CYS A 106 3.22 -10.34 -7.94
CA CYS A 106 2.21 -9.46 -8.52
C CYS A 106 2.08 -9.63 -10.04
N ALA A 107 3.21 -9.66 -10.75
CA ALA A 107 3.23 -9.37 -12.18
C ALA A 107 3.39 -10.61 -13.08
N LEU A 108 4.08 -11.65 -12.63
CA LEU A 108 4.26 -12.85 -13.45
C LEU A 108 3.01 -13.73 -13.42
N PRO A 109 2.70 -14.44 -14.52
CA PRO A 109 1.61 -15.40 -14.55
C PRO A 109 1.72 -16.45 -13.44
N ALA A 110 0.56 -16.93 -12.97
CA ALA A 110 0.49 -17.93 -11.92
C ALA A 110 1.27 -19.19 -12.29
N GLY A 111 2.15 -19.64 -11.39
CA GLY A 111 2.94 -20.86 -11.56
C GLY A 111 4.23 -20.68 -12.37
N THR A 112 4.46 -19.51 -12.99
CA THR A 112 5.74 -19.18 -13.61
C THR A 112 6.83 -19.06 -12.54
N LYS A 113 8.02 -19.57 -12.86
CA LYS A 113 9.21 -19.49 -12.00
C LYS A 113 10.40 -19.06 -12.83
N ILE A 114 11.12 -18.06 -12.35
CA ILE A 114 12.44 -17.68 -12.84
C ILE A 114 13.43 -17.73 -11.68
N THR A 115 14.69 -18.06 -11.96
CA THR A 115 15.73 -18.24 -10.94
C THR A 115 16.93 -17.35 -11.19
N ARG A 116 17.57 -16.94 -10.10
CA ARG A 116 18.92 -16.37 -10.11
C ARG A 116 19.70 -17.07 -9.03
N GLU A 117 20.79 -17.76 -9.41
CA GLU A 117 21.57 -18.59 -8.51
C GLU A 117 20.68 -19.62 -7.76
N ASN A 118 20.54 -19.48 -6.44
CA ASN A 118 19.72 -20.35 -5.58
C ASN A 118 18.38 -19.72 -5.17
N GLU A 119 18.05 -18.53 -5.67
CA GLU A 119 16.77 -17.87 -5.40
C GLU A 119 15.75 -18.15 -6.51
N VAL A 120 14.54 -18.52 -6.10
CA VAL A 120 13.40 -18.75 -6.99
C VAL A 120 12.40 -17.62 -6.81
N TYR A 121 12.05 -16.97 -7.91
CA TYR A 121 11.01 -15.95 -7.98
C TYR A 121 9.79 -16.53 -8.70
N GLN A 122 8.67 -16.60 -7.98
CA GLN A 122 7.45 -17.24 -8.45
C GLN A 122 6.36 -16.21 -8.72
N GLY A 123 5.65 -16.39 -9.84
CA GLY A 123 4.44 -15.66 -10.19
C GLY A 123 3.20 -16.25 -9.52
N GLU A 124 2.34 -15.35 -9.05
CA GLU A 124 1.02 -15.68 -8.50
C GLU A 124 -0.12 -15.22 -9.42
N GLY A 125 0.18 -14.53 -10.51
CA GLY A 125 -0.82 -14.09 -11.49
C GLY A 125 -1.84 -13.11 -10.90
N ILE A 126 -1.44 -12.30 -9.92
CA ILE A 126 -2.34 -11.37 -9.23
C ILE A 126 -2.88 -10.32 -10.21
N LEU A 127 -2.02 -9.79 -11.08
CA LEU A 127 -2.38 -8.73 -12.03
C LEU A 127 -2.71 -9.29 -13.42
N SER A 128 -3.76 -8.75 -14.03
CA SER A 128 -4.18 -9.09 -15.40
C SER A 128 -3.44 -8.26 -16.46
N THR A 129 -2.91 -7.11 -16.08
CA THR A 129 -2.28 -6.11 -16.97
C THR A 129 -0.82 -6.38 -17.29
N THR A 130 -0.21 -7.39 -16.64
CA THR A 130 1.25 -7.62 -16.65
C THR A 130 1.66 -8.95 -17.27
N SER A 131 0.72 -9.69 -17.88
CA SER A 131 0.96 -11.05 -18.40
C SER A 131 2.10 -11.15 -19.42
N THR A 132 2.45 -10.06 -20.08
CA THR A 132 3.55 -9.97 -21.05
C THR A 132 4.92 -9.81 -20.39
N TRP A 133 5.01 -9.53 -19.08
CA TRP A 133 6.28 -9.18 -18.43
C TRP A 133 7.35 -10.27 -18.56
N LEU A 134 6.92 -11.53 -18.62
CA LEU A 134 7.85 -12.65 -18.77
C LEU A 134 8.75 -12.51 -20.02
N THR A 135 8.20 -11.97 -21.11
CA THR A 135 8.85 -11.92 -22.43
C THR A 135 9.04 -10.51 -23.00
N ALA A 136 8.45 -9.50 -22.37
CA ALA A 136 8.56 -8.10 -22.78
C ALA A 136 8.64 -7.18 -21.56
N GLY A 137 9.27 -6.01 -21.70
CA GLY A 137 9.19 -4.96 -20.69
C GLY A 137 7.76 -4.46 -20.50
N LEU A 138 7.44 -4.01 -19.29
CA LEU A 138 6.16 -3.40 -18.97
C LEU A 138 6.13 -1.92 -19.41
N ASP A 139 4.98 -1.48 -19.91
CA ASP A 139 4.71 -0.06 -20.10
C ASP A 139 4.45 0.64 -18.76
N THR A 140 4.37 1.97 -18.77
CA THR A 140 4.18 2.77 -17.55
C THR A 140 2.89 2.41 -16.80
N SER A 141 1.80 2.07 -17.50
CA SER A 141 0.53 1.74 -16.84
C SER A 141 0.63 0.41 -16.10
N ALA A 142 1.24 -0.60 -16.73
CA ALA A 142 1.48 -1.88 -16.10
C ALA A 142 2.49 -1.77 -14.95
N GLN A 143 3.51 -0.92 -15.07
CA GLN A 143 4.44 -0.61 -13.97
C GLN A 143 3.71 0.02 -12.77
N GLU A 144 2.83 1.00 -13.00
CA GLU A 144 1.98 1.62 -11.97
C GLU A 144 1.13 0.56 -11.24
N ASP A 145 0.55 -0.42 -11.97
CA ASP A 145 -0.20 -1.53 -11.37
C ASP A 145 0.68 -2.44 -10.51
N VAL A 146 1.88 -2.80 -10.96
CA VAL A 146 2.84 -3.60 -10.18
C VAL A 146 3.21 -2.89 -8.88
N LEU A 147 3.58 -1.61 -8.96
CA LEU A 147 3.91 -0.83 -7.77
C LEU A 147 2.71 -0.69 -6.83
N THR A 148 1.51 -0.51 -7.36
CA THR A 148 0.27 -0.45 -6.56
C THR A 148 0.01 -1.77 -5.84
N CYS A 149 0.21 -2.91 -6.51
CA CYS A 149 0.11 -4.24 -5.90
C CYS A 149 1.13 -4.41 -4.77
N ILE A 150 2.40 -4.00 -4.96
CA ILE A 150 3.42 -4.08 -3.91
C ILE A 150 3.08 -3.18 -2.72
N VAL A 151 2.63 -1.94 -2.97
CA VAL A 151 2.23 -0.99 -1.92
C VAL A 151 1.09 -1.55 -1.05
N ALA A 152 0.11 -2.21 -1.67
CA ALA A 152 -0.97 -2.87 -0.94
C ALA A 152 -0.46 -3.99 0.01
N HIS A 153 0.68 -4.62 -0.33
CA HIS A 153 1.34 -5.65 0.48
C HIS A 153 2.34 -5.11 1.51
N LEU A 154 2.56 -3.79 1.58
CA LEU A 154 3.49 -3.20 2.55
C LEU A 154 3.02 -3.42 3.99
N ASN A 155 3.93 -3.91 4.82
CA ASN A 155 3.71 -4.12 6.24
C ASN A 155 5.03 -3.94 7.02
N PRO A 156 5.17 -2.91 7.88
CA PRO A 156 6.38 -2.64 8.64
C PRO A 156 6.52 -3.54 9.87
N LEU A 157 5.44 -4.19 10.32
CA LEU A 157 5.39 -4.88 11.61
C LEU A 157 5.97 -6.31 11.54
N GLY A 158 6.35 -6.77 10.34
CA GLY A 158 6.94 -8.09 10.13
C GLY A 158 5.96 -9.26 10.29
N PHE A 159 4.73 -9.02 10.72
CA PHE A 159 3.66 -10.02 10.71
C PHE A 159 3.12 -10.22 9.30
N SER A 160 2.69 -11.45 9.01
CA SER A 160 2.00 -11.78 7.78
C SER A 160 0.50 -11.73 8.03
N VAL A 161 -0.19 -10.80 7.40
CA VAL A 161 -1.64 -10.64 7.48
C VAL A 161 -2.24 -11.04 6.13
N PRO A 162 -3.26 -11.93 6.13
CA PRO A 162 -4.05 -12.20 4.94
C PRO A 162 -4.72 -10.93 4.43
N ILE A 163 -4.57 -10.68 3.14
CA ILE A 163 -5.23 -9.57 2.45
C ILE A 163 -5.93 -10.12 1.21
N PHE A 164 -7.01 -9.45 0.81
CA PHE A 164 -7.68 -9.73 -0.45
C PHE A 164 -7.58 -8.51 -1.35
N LEU A 165 -7.08 -8.71 -2.57
CA LEU A 165 -6.95 -7.67 -3.57
C LEU A 165 -8.08 -7.75 -4.58
N SER A 166 -8.67 -6.60 -4.91
CA SER A 166 -9.64 -6.46 -6.00
C SER A 166 -9.38 -5.17 -6.77
N GLY A 167 -9.84 -5.08 -8.00
CA GLY A 167 -9.64 -3.90 -8.84
C GLY A 167 -9.73 -4.23 -10.32
N PRO A 168 -9.80 -3.22 -11.21
CA PRO A 168 -9.81 -3.45 -12.64
C PRO A 168 -8.57 -4.18 -13.16
N SER A 169 -7.42 -4.01 -12.50
CA SER A 169 -6.14 -4.61 -12.88
C SER A 169 -5.85 -5.96 -12.21
N VAL A 170 -6.74 -6.46 -11.34
CA VAL A 170 -6.56 -7.73 -10.62
C VAL A 170 -7.23 -8.87 -11.40
N ALA A 171 -6.52 -9.99 -11.63
CA ALA A 171 -6.96 -11.10 -12.48
C ALA A 171 -7.85 -12.14 -11.76
N GLY A 172 -7.82 -12.18 -10.43
CA GLY A 172 -8.42 -13.28 -9.66
C GLY A 172 -9.95 -13.35 -9.73
N THR A 173 -10.47 -14.56 -9.55
CA THR A 173 -11.91 -14.89 -9.61
C THR A 173 -12.49 -15.28 -8.25
N GLU A 174 -11.68 -15.26 -7.19
CA GLU A 174 -12.10 -15.60 -5.84
C GLU A 174 -13.06 -14.54 -5.30
N ASN A 175 -13.95 -14.91 -4.38
CA ASN A 175 -14.86 -13.96 -3.76
C ASN A 175 -14.37 -13.59 -2.35
N ALA A 176 -14.20 -12.30 -2.07
CA ALA A 176 -13.77 -11.83 -0.76
C ALA A 176 -14.67 -12.33 0.39
N GLY A 177 -16.00 -12.31 0.17
CA GLY A 177 -16.99 -12.69 1.18
C GLY A 177 -16.96 -14.18 1.51
N ASP A 178 -16.80 -15.03 0.49
CA ASP A 178 -16.70 -16.49 0.68
C ASP A 178 -15.45 -16.88 1.48
N LEU A 179 -14.42 -16.02 1.46
CA LEU A 179 -13.15 -16.21 2.15
C LEU A 179 -13.08 -15.48 3.51
N GLY A 180 -14.15 -14.80 3.95
CA GLY A 180 -14.20 -14.11 5.24
C GLY A 180 -13.57 -12.71 5.27
N PHE A 181 -13.18 -12.15 4.12
CA PHE A 181 -12.69 -10.78 4.00
C PHE A 181 -13.85 -9.79 3.94
N ALA A 182 -14.21 -9.21 5.08
CA ALA A 182 -15.39 -8.37 5.23
C ALA A 182 -15.11 -6.86 5.35
N VAL A 183 -13.84 -6.48 5.58
CA VAL A 183 -13.50 -5.09 5.90
C VAL A 183 -12.69 -4.45 4.78
N ALA A 184 -13.32 -3.58 4.00
CA ALA A 184 -12.64 -2.79 2.98
C ALA A 184 -11.66 -1.83 3.67
N GLU A 185 -10.38 -1.93 3.36
CA GLU A 185 -9.34 -1.26 4.11
C GLU A 185 -8.92 0.05 3.45
N ALA A 186 -8.48 0.00 2.19
CA ALA A 186 -8.16 1.17 1.39
C ALA A 186 -8.25 0.93 -0.12
N LEU A 187 -8.35 2.01 -0.88
CA LEU A 187 -8.04 2.06 -2.31
C LEU A 187 -6.62 2.59 -2.51
N TRP A 188 -5.87 1.96 -3.39
CA TRP A 188 -4.46 2.20 -3.64
C TRP A 188 -4.23 2.65 -5.08
N GLN A 189 -3.30 3.59 -5.24
CA GLN A 189 -2.80 3.98 -6.55
C GLN A 189 -1.36 4.47 -6.45
N VAL A 190 -0.51 4.01 -7.36
CA VAL A 190 0.82 4.57 -7.60
C VAL A 190 0.85 5.23 -8.96
N ARG A 191 1.50 6.39 -9.05
CA ARG A 191 1.69 7.12 -10.29
C ARG A 191 3.17 7.34 -10.56
N ILE A 192 3.59 7.17 -11.80
CA ILE A 192 4.95 7.50 -12.26
C ILE A 192 4.85 8.82 -13.03
N PRO A 193 5.27 9.96 -12.44
CA PRO A 193 5.03 11.27 -13.06
C PRO A 193 5.81 11.48 -14.36
N GLY A 194 6.95 10.77 -14.50
CA GLY A 194 7.83 10.84 -15.65
C GLY A 194 9.05 9.94 -15.48
N PRO A 195 9.92 9.85 -16.50
CA PRO A 195 11.17 9.11 -16.41
C PRO A 195 12.04 9.69 -15.29
N ASP A 196 12.72 8.82 -14.54
CA ASP A 196 13.61 9.17 -13.43
C ASP A 196 12.95 9.94 -12.26
N GLN A 197 11.63 10.08 -12.27
CA GLN A 197 10.89 10.70 -11.17
C GLN A 197 10.43 9.64 -10.18
N ALA A 198 10.57 9.94 -8.89
CA ALA A 198 10.06 9.08 -7.84
C ALA A 198 8.53 8.90 -8.00
N PRO A 199 8.01 7.68 -7.76
CA PRO A 199 6.57 7.46 -7.78
C PRO A 199 5.84 8.29 -6.74
N VAL A 200 4.59 8.63 -7.05
CA VAL A 200 3.66 9.28 -6.11
C VAL A 200 2.62 8.25 -5.67
N TYR A 201 2.40 8.17 -4.36
CA TYR A 201 1.55 7.17 -3.75
C TYR A 201 0.27 7.79 -3.19
N HIS A 202 -0.87 7.19 -3.49
CA HIS A 202 -2.17 7.59 -2.98
C HIS A 202 -2.86 6.43 -2.29
N ALA A 203 -3.42 6.69 -1.12
CA ALA A 203 -4.30 5.78 -0.40
C ALA A 203 -5.57 6.54 -0.01
N TRP A 204 -6.72 5.94 -0.28
CA TRP A 204 -8.00 6.38 0.22
C TRP A 204 -8.50 5.37 1.26
N PRO A 205 -8.37 5.66 2.56
CA PRO A 205 -8.89 4.80 3.60
C PRO A 205 -10.39 4.56 3.43
N ARG A 206 -10.81 3.31 3.53
CA ARG A 206 -12.21 2.88 3.47
C ARG A 206 -12.83 2.65 4.85
N VAL A 207 -12.00 2.69 5.88
CA VAL A 207 -12.38 2.61 7.29
C VAL A 207 -11.80 3.78 8.07
N ASN A 208 -12.55 4.23 9.07
CA ASN A 208 -12.04 5.18 10.04
C ASN A 208 -11.34 4.40 11.17
N LEU A 209 -10.01 4.31 11.10
CA LEU A 209 -9.18 3.61 12.09
C LEU A 209 -9.32 4.19 13.50
N LEU A 210 -9.68 5.47 13.64
CA LEU A 210 -9.92 6.07 14.96
C LEU A 210 -11.18 5.48 15.60
N SER A 211 -12.28 5.36 14.85
CA SER A 211 -13.51 4.76 15.37
C SER A 211 -13.40 3.25 15.55
N THR A 212 -12.63 2.56 14.70
CA THR A 212 -12.57 1.10 14.69
C THR A 212 -11.48 0.54 15.60
N CYS A 213 -10.30 1.15 15.63
CA CYS A 213 -9.14 0.66 16.37
C CYS A 213 -8.70 1.62 17.49
N GLY A 214 -9.32 2.78 17.65
CA GLY A 214 -8.88 3.81 18.61
C GLY A 214 -7.57 4.48 18.22
N LEU A 215 -7.18 4.42 16.94
CA LEU A 215 -5.86 4.87 16.46
C LEU A 215 -5.92 6.18 15.71
N PHE A 216 -4.83 6.96 15.81
CA PHE A 216 -4.64 8.12 14.96
C PHE A 216 -4.42 7.67 13.52
N THR A 217 -5.50 7.69 12.74
CA THR A 217 -5.58 7.19 11.35
C THR A 217 -4.36 7.61 10.53
N GLN A 218 -4.00 8.89 10.54
CA GLN A 218 -2.87 9.40 9.76
C GLN A 218 -1.52 8.76 10.13
N LEU A 219 -1.22 8.60 11.43
CA LEU A 219 0.04 8.00 11.88
C LEU A 219 0.10 6.50 11.57
N SER A 220 -1.02 5.79 11.72
CA SER A 220 -1.11 4.37 11.38
C SER A 220 -0.88 4.12 9.89
N TRP A 221 -1.44 4.96 9.01
CA TRP A 221 -1.19 4.86 7.56
C TRP A 221 0.25 5.20 7.20
N MET A 222 0.82 6.27 7.78
CA MET A 222 2.22 6.64 7.55
C MET A 222 3.18 5.54 8.00
N THR A 223 2.93 4.94 9.16
CA THR A 223 3.73 3.82 9.68
C THR A 223 3.66 2.64 8.73
N ARG A 224 2.45 2.22 8.33
CA ARG A 224 2.27 1.10 7.42
C ARG A 224 3.02 1.28 6.10
N LEU A 225 2.97 2.49 5.53
CA LEU A 225 3.40 2.73 4.16
C LEU A 225 4.84 3.20 4.06
N CYS A 226 5.30 4.04 4.98
CA CYS A 226 6.66 4.55 4.99
C CYS A 226 7.57 3.79 5.96
N GLY A 227 7.02 2.90 6.80
CA GLY A 227 7.78 2.24 7.87
C GLY A 227 8.19 3.19 9.00
N SER A 228 7.59 4.38 9.09
CA SER A 228 7.91 5.37 10.12
C SER A 228 6.72 6.27 10.42
N LEU A 229 6.75 6.95 11.58
CA LEU A 229 5.74 7.95 11.96
C LEU A 229 5.80 9.23 11.09
N LEU A 230 6.88 9.41 10.32
CA LEU A 230 7.08 10.55 9.44
C LEU A 230 6.81 10.14 7.99
N ASN A 231 6.31 11.07 7.19
CA ASN A 231 6.04 10.84 5.77
C ASN A 231 7.33 11.01 4.96
N THR A 232 8.29 10.12 5.19
CA THR A 232 9.59 10.11 4.50
C THR A 232 9.48 9.54 3.09
N CYS A 233 8.36 8.88 2.76
CA CYS A 233 8.19 8.16 1.50
C CYS A 233 7.30 8.88 0.47
N GLY A 234 6.91 10.13 0.72
CA GLY A 234 6.12 10.92 -0.24
C GLY A 234 4.68 10.41 -0.42
N MET A 235 4.16 9.66 0.56
CA MET A 235 2.81 9.11 0.54
C MET A 235 1.76 10.20 0.76
N THR A 236 0.64 10.14 0.04
CA THR A 236 -0.52 11.02 0.31
C THR A 236 -1.73 10.19 0.72
N VAL A 237 -2.13 10.30 1.99
CA VAL A 237 -3.41 9.75 2.49
C VAL A 237 -4.50 10.75 2.15
N ARG A 238 -5.53 10.29 1.42
CA ARG A 238 -6.60 11.13 0.87
C ARG A 238 -7.95 10.75 1.45
N TYR A 239 -8.72 11.75 1.84
CA TYR A 239 -10.06 11.59 2.42
C TYR A 239 -11.18 12.10 1.49
N ASP A 240 -10.82 12.49 0.27
CA ASP A 240 -11.74 13.02 -0.75
C ASP A 240 -12.25 11.93 -1.70
N MET A 241 -12.45 10.70 -1.19
CA MET A 241 -12.85 9.56 -2.01
C MET A 241 -14.11 9.84 -2.84
N ALA A 242 -15.10 10.54 -2.28
CA ALA A 242 -16.37 10.85 -2.95
C ALA A 242 -16.21 11.70 -4.23
N SER A 243 -15.16 12.52 -4.32
CA SER A 243 -14.87 13.34 -5.51
C SER A 243 -13.72 12.77 -6.35
N ALA A 244 -12.79 12.06 -5.74
CA ALA A 244 -11.61 11.52 -6.40
C ALA A 244 -11.85 10.15 -7.04
N CYS A 245 -12.77 9.35 -6.50
CA CYS A 245 -12.97 7.97 -6.88
C CYS A 245 -14.41 7.68 -7.32
N ALA A 246 -14.55 6.76 -8.27
CA ALA A 246 -15.82 6.23 -8.74
C ALA A 246 -15.71 4.72 -8.95
N GLY A 247 -16.80 4.00 -8.72
CA GLY A 247 -16.85 2.54 -8.85
C GLY A 247 -17.66 1.88 -7.73
N ALA A 248 -17.86 0.58 -7.86
CA ALA A 248 -18.53 -0.28 -6.90
C ALA A 248 -17.93 -1.69 -7.00
N ASP A 249 -18.28 -2.57 -6.07
CA ASP A 249 -17.96 -4.01 -6.12
C ASP A 249 -16.47 -4.29 -6.35
N GLY A 250 -15.60 -3.60 -5.60
CA GLY A 250 -14.13 -3.72 -5.67
C GLY A 250 -13.50 -3.24 -6.97
N ARG A 251 -14.27 -2.72 -7.92
CA ARG A 251 -13.79 -2.16 -9.18
C ARG A 251 -13.83 -0.64 -9.12
N PHE A 252 -12.75 -0.05 -8.67
CA PHE A 252 -12.63 1.39 -8.49
C PHE A 252 -11.69 2.03 -9.50
N THR A 253 -12.02 3.26 -9.86
CA THR A 253 -11.10 4.20 -10.50
C THR A 253 -10.95 5.41 -9.60
N CYS A 254 -9.73 5.88 -9.41
CA CYS A 254 -9.42 7.11 -8.66
C CYS A 254 -8.56 8.01 -9.53
N ASN A 255 -8.86 9.32 -9.55
CA ASN A 255 -8.25 10.30 -10.47
C ASN A 255 -8.28 9.85 -11.95
N GLY A 256 -9.35 9.18 -12.38
CA GLY A 256 -9.51 8.69 -13.75
C GLY A 256 -8.60 7.50 -14.13
N LYS A 257 -7.99 6.83 -13.15
CA LYS A 257 -7.12 5.66 -13.35
C LYS A 257 -7.58 4.49 -12.49
N PRO A 258 -7.31 3.23 -12.87
CA PRO A 258 -7.59 2.07 -12.02
C PRO A 258 -7.01 2.23 -10.61
N ALA A 259 -7.73 1.72 -9.63
CA ALA A 259 -7.26 1.59 -8.25
C ALA A 259 -7.40 0.13 -7.81
N ILE A 260 -6.49 -0.31 -6.94
CA ILE A 260 -6.55 -1.62 -6.30
C ILE A 260 -7.13 -1.43 -4.90
N GLN A 261 -8.13 -2.20 -4.53
CA GLN A 261 -8.68 -2.24 -3.18
C GLN A 261 -8.04 -3.39 -2.39
N THR A 262 -7.69 -3.12 -1.13
CA THR A 262 -7.47 -4.18 -0.13
C THR A 262 -8.72 -4.39 0.72
N THR A 263 -9.05 -5.65 0.98
CA THR A 263 -10.06 -6.08 1.95
C THR A 263 -9.40 -7.02 2.94
N LEU A 264 -9.76 -6.92 4.22
CA LEU A 264 -9.18 -7.67 5.34
C LEU A 264 -10.26 -8.47 6.08
N GLU A 265 -9.82 -9.47 6.83
CA GLU A 265 -10.60 -10.02 7.93
C GLU A 265 -10.77 -8.96 9.04
N ALA A 266 -11.87 -9.01 9.78
CA ALA A 266 -12.16 -7.99 10.80
C ALA A 266 -11.08 -7.92 11.90
N ALA A 267 -10.56 -9.06 12.34
CA ALA A 267 -9.49 -9.12 13.34
C ALA A 267 -8.16 -8.57 12.82
N ALA A 268 -7.89 -8.74 11.53
CA ALA A 268 -6.64 -8.36 10.88
C ALA A 268 -6.46 -6.84 10.70
N LEU A 269 -7.56 -6.06 10.69
CA LEU A 269 -7.48 -4.62 10.42
C LEU A 269 -6.59 -3.90 11.43
N CYS A 270 -6.83 -4.09 12.73
CA CYS A 270 -6.07 -3.35 13.74
C CYS A 270 -4.64 -3.90 13.86
N ASP A 271 -4.45 -5.21 13.74
CA ASP A 271 -3.11 -5.84 13.77
C ASP A 271 -2.17 -5.26 12.71
N LEU A 272 -2.71 -4.86 11.56
CA LEU A 272 -1.94 -4.30 10.47
C LEU A 272 -1.57 -2.81 10.65
N HIS A 273 -2.24 -2.12 11.57
CA HIS A 273 -2.10 -0.67 11.80
C HIS A 273 -1.58 -0.31 13.20
N LEU A 274 -1.44 -1.29 14.08
CA LEU A 274 -0.93 -1.14 15.44
C LEU A 274 0.59 -1.36 15.48
N PRO A 275 1.41 -0.33 15.73
CA PRO A 275 2.75 -0.58 16.25
C PRO A 275 2.58 -1.18 17.65
N LEU A 276 2.94 -2.46 17.83
CA LEU A 276 3.02 -3.08 19.16
C LEU A 276 3.99 -2.34 20.07
#